data_AF-A0A7M1QUB8-F1
#
_entry.id   AF-A0A7M1QUB8-F1
#
_cell.length_a   1.000
_cell.length_b   1.000
_cell.length_c   1.000
_cell.angle_alpha   90.00
_cell.angle_beta   90.00
_cell.angle_gamma   90.00
#
_symmetry.space_group_name_H-M   'P 1'
#
loop_
_entity.id
_entity.type
_entity.pdbx_description
1 polymer ?
#
loop_
_entity_poly.entity_id
_entity_poly.type
_entity_poly.pdbx_seq_one_letter_code
_entity_poly.pdbx_strand_id
1 'polypeptide(L)'
;MPHHHLHTRPLLGYRRLARPGGHLAALYRRRTDRPRPKLFETDRANFDVLYGRIPTTKDKDKAARVADVEKYLADHKVSYASGPASVISVCIHDTLDAEGYSFVGHTGVLVDIGDGILFVEKLAFDAPYRAVTFASRSELKDYLRSMYDDGPTMDYGSPLIFENGAPLH
;
A
#
# COMPACT_ATOMS: atom_id res chain seq x y z
N MET A 1 20.37 15.93 61.68
CA MET A 1 21.13 15.25 60.61
C MET A 1 21.48 13.86 61.13
N PRO A 2 21.01 12.78 60.48
CA PRO A 2 21.77 12.29 59.33
C PRO A 2 20.93 11.90 58.11
N HIS A 3 21.64 11.83 56.99
CA HIS A 3 21.20 11.51 55.65
C HIS A 3 20.61 10.10 55.54
N HIS A 4 19.40 9.98 54.97
CA HIS A 4 18.90 8.71 54.46
C HIS A 4 19.34 8.52 53.00
N HIS A 5 20.30 7.62 52.82
CA HIS A 5 20.64 7.04 51.53
C HIS A 5 19.44 6.24 50.98
N LEU A 6 18.97 6.64 49.79
CA LEU A 6 18.05 5.85 48.97
C LEU A 6 18.79 4.60 48.47
N HIS A 7 18.41 3.44 49.00
CA HIS A 7 18.83 2.14 48.47
C HIS A 7 18.23 1.92 47.08
N THR A 8 19.11 1.78 46.09
CA THR A 8 18.81 1.26 44.75
C THR A 8 18.39 -0.20 44.84
N ARG A 9 17.17 -0.51 44.39
CA ARG A 9 16.73 -1.89 44.14
C ARG A 9 17.16 -2.32 42.72
N PRO A 10 17.81 -3.49 42.53
CA PRO A 10 18.05 -4.03 41.21
C PRO A 10 16.73 -4.50 40.58
N LEU A 11 16.59 -4.25 39.27
CA LEU A 11 15.50 -4.74 38.44
C LEU A 11 15.50 -6.27 38.39
N LEU A 12 14.31 -6.84 38.62
CA LEU A 12 14.03 -8.26 38.62
C LEU A 12 14.33 -8.85 37.22
N GLY A 13 15.24 -9.82 37.17
CA GLY A 13 15.61 -10.53 35.94
C GLY A 13 14.44 -11.26 35.29
N TYR A 14 14.29 -11.11 33.97
CA TYR A 14 13.41 -11.94 33.16
C TYR A 14 13.95 -13.38 33.14
N ARG A 15 13.31 -14.28 33.91
CA ARG A 15 13.54 -15.72 33.82
C ARG A 15 12.90 -16.21 32.51
N ARG A 16 13.75 -16.58 31.54
CA ARG A 16 13.34 -17.23 30.29
C ARG A 16 12.66 -18.57 30.60
N LEU A 17 11.34 -18.60 30.62
CA LEU A 17 10.57 -19.84 30.53
C LEU A 17 10.57 -20.28 29.07
N ALA A 18 11.34 -21.32 28.74
CA ALA A 18 11.25 -22.00 27.47
C ALA A 18 9.85 -22.63 27.32
N ARG A 19 9.04 -22.09 26.41
CA ARG A 19 7.80 -22.73 25.96
C ARG A 19 8.10 -23.63 24.74
N PRO A 20 7.52 -24.83 24.63
CA PRO A 20 7.85 -25.76 23.54
C PRO A 20 7.46 -25.18 22.18
N GLY A 21 8.40 -25.16 21.25
CA GLY A 21 8.30 -24.60 19.90
C GLY A 21 7.41 -25.37 18.91
N GLY A 22 6.28 -25.91 19.35
CA GLY A 22 5.36 -26.68 18.49
C GLY A 22 4.19 -25.86 17.92
N HIS A 23 3.75 -24.80 18.60
CA HIS A 23 2.49 -24.12 18.25
C HIS A 23 2.63 -23.06 17.15
N LEU A 24 3.76 -22.35 17.07
CA LEU A 24 3.98 -21.33 16.04
C LEU A 24 4.21 -21.95 14.65
N ALA A 25 4.92 -23.09 14.59
CA ALA A 25 5.10 -23.84 13.34
C ALA A 25 3.76 -24.41 12.82
N ALA A 26 2.84 -24.81 13.71
CA ALA A 26 1.52 -25.31 13.34
C ALA A 26 0.59 -24.20 12.80
N LEU A 27 0.72 -22.97 13.32
CA LEU A 27 -0.03 -21.81 12.83
C LEU A 27 0.46 -21.35 11.44
N TYR A 28 1.76 -21.44 11.17
CA TYR A 28 2.31 -21.13 9.84
C TYR A 28 1.98 -22.22 8.80
N ARG A 29 2.03 -23.50 9.21
CA ARG A 29 1.66 -24.66 8.36
C ARG A 29 0.18 -24.67 7.98
N ARG A 30 -0.70 -24.03 8.77
CA ARG A 30 -2.14 -23.90 8.46
C ARG A 30 -2.48 -22.92 7.33
N ARG A 31 -1.52 -22.20 6.75
CA ARG A 31 -1.75 -21.32 5.60
C ARG A 31 -1.54 -21.98 4.24
N THR A 32 -0.75 -23.05 4.15
CA THR A 32 -0.46 -23.71 2.86
C THR A 32 -1.52 -24.72 2.43
N ASP A 33 -2.35 -25.20 3.36
CA ASP A 33 -3.41 -26.20 3.09
C ASP A 33 -4.80 -25.59 2.93
N ARG A 34 -4.94 -24.25 2.93
CA ARG A 34 -6.21 -23.65 2.56
C ARG A 34 -6.38 -23.80 1.06
N PRO A 35 -7.52 -24.37 0.58
CA PRO A 35 -7.82 -24.31 -0.84
C PRO A 35 -7.69 -22.85 -1.27
N ARG A 36 -6.98 -22.62 -2.38
CA ARG A 36 -6.83 -21.26 -2.92
C ARG A 36 -8.23 -20.67 -3.01
N PRO A 37 -8.46 -19.44 -2.52
CA PRO A 37 -9.76 -18.81 -2.64
C PRO A 37 -10.21 -18.91 -4.11
N LYS A 38 -11.44 -19.35 -4.35
CA LYS A 38 -12.00 -19.54 -5.70
C LYS A 38 -11.79 -18.33 -6.63
N LEU A 39 -11.64 -17.14 -6.04
CA LEU A 39 -11.35 -15.87 -6.72
C LEU A 39 -10.10 -15.90 -7.63
N PHE A 40 -9.15 -16.81 -7.41
CA PHE A 40 -7.86 -16.79 -8.14
C PHE A 40 -7.67 -17.91 -9.16
N GLU A 41 -8.70 -18.67 -9.53
CA GLU A 41 -8.54 -19.67 -10.61
C GLU A 41 -8.67 -19.02 -11.99
N THR A 42 -9.73 -18.24 -12.22
CA THR A 42 -9.98 -17.59 -13.52
C THR A 42 -9.42 -16.16 -13.60
N ASP A 43 -9.42 -15.41 -12.51
CA ASP A 43 -9.08 -13.98 -12.52
C ASP A 43 -7.62 -13.67 -12.19
N ARG A 44 -6.78 -14.71 -12.07
CA ARG A 44 -5.38 -14.52 -11.66
C ARG A 44 -4.59 -13.63 -12.62
N ALA A 45 -4.73 -13.86 -13.92
CA ALA A 45 -4.04 -13.07 -14.92
C ALA A 45 -4.47 -11.59 -14.85
N ASN A 46 -5.76 -11.32 -14.69
CA ASN A 46 -6.29 -9.96 -14.55
C ASN A 46 -5.80 -9.29 -13.26
N PHE A 47 -5.73 -10.05 -12.16
CA PHE A 47 -5.17 -9.58 -10.90
C PHE A 47 -3.68 -9.22 -11.05
N ASP A 48 -2.90 -10.08 -11.70
CA ASP A 48 -1.47 -9.84 -11.93
C ASP A 48 -1.22 -8.65 -12.85
N VAL A 49 -2.13 -8.36 -13.79
CA VAL A 49 -2.08 -7.13 -14.60
C VAL A 49 -2.28 -5.88 -13.72
N LEU A 50 -3.23 -5.88 -12.79
CA LEU A 50 -3.52 -4.68 -11.98
C LEU A 50 -2.55 -4.49 -10.81
N TYR A 51 -2.11 -5.57 -10.17
CA TYR A 51 -1.35 -5.53 -8.92
C TYR A 51 0.08 -6.07 -9.04
N GLY A 52 0.46 -6.55 -10.23
CA GLY A 52 1.83 -6.98 -10.51
C GLY A 52 2.79 -5.82 -10.72
N ARG A 53 4.02 -6.18 -11.08
CA ARG A 53 5.07 -5.22 -11.42
C ARG A 53 4.90 -4.70 -12.84
N ILE A 54 4.92 -3.38 -12.97
CA ILE A 54 4.89 -2.62 -14.20
C ILE A 54 6.33 -2.16 -14.51
N PRO A 55 6.96 -2.60 -15.61
CA PRO A 55 8.28 -2.11 -15.99
C PRO A 55 8.30 -0.59 -16.17
N THR A 56 9.34 0.08 -15.67
CA THR A 56 9.54 1.53 -15.85
C THR A 56 11.03 1.90 -15.70
N THR A 57 11.38 3.17 -15.89
CA THR A 57 12.73 3.68 -15.61
C THR A 57 13.07 3.67 -14.11
N LYS A 58 14.36 3.56 -13.77
CA LYS A 58 14.88 3.83 -12.41
C LYS A 58 15.00 5.32 -12.10
N ASP A 59 14.91 6.18 -13.11
CA ASP A 59 14.95 7.62 -12.91
C ASP A 59 13.75 8.08 -12.10
N LYS A 60 13.94 9.12 -11.27
CA LYS A 60 12.86 9.68 -10.45
C LYS A 60 11.93 10.61 -11.24
N ASP A 61 12.10 10.72 -12.55
CA ASP A 61 11.28 11.58 -13.39
C ASP A 61 9.82 11.12 -13.39
N LYS A 62 8.94 12.01 -12.94
CA LYS A 62 7.53 11.67 -12.77
C LYS A 62 6.83 11.45 -14.10
N ALA A 63 7.16 12.24 -15.12
CA ALA A 63 6.46 12.22 -16.40
C ALA A 63 6.73 10.92 -17.17
N ALA A 64 7.99 10.50 -17.25
CA ALA A 64 8.39 9.23 -17.86
C ALA A 64 7.69 8.04 -17.19
N ARG A 65 7.70 8.00 -15.86
CA ARG A 65 7.09 6.90 -15.11
C ARG A 65 5.56 6.88 -15.21
N VAL A 66 4.90 8.04 -15.30
CA VAL A 66 3.46 8.12 -15.60
C VAL A 66 3.17 7.52 -16.97
N ALA A 67 3.92 7.92 -17.99
CA ALA A 67 3.74 7.43 -19.35
C ALA A 67 3.92 5.91 -19.46
N ASP A 68 4.89 5.33 -18.73
CA ASP A 68 5.11 3.89 -18.67
C ASP A 68 3.90 3.14 -18.07
N VAL A 69 3.33 3.67 -16.98
CA VAL A 69 2.14 3.07 -16.34
C VAL A 69 0.91 3.17 -17.24
N GLU A 70 0.64 4.34 -17.83
CA GLU A 70 -0.48 4.52 -18.76
C GLU A 70 -0.35 3.60 -19.98
N LYS A 71 0.86 3.51 -20.55
CA LYS A 71 1.16 2.59 -21.66
C LYS A 71 0.91 1.13 -21.26
N TYR A 72 1.39 0.72 -20.09
CA TYR A 72 1.20 -0.65 -19.61
C TYR A 72 -0.28 -1.00 -19.48
N LEU A 73 -1.09 -0.13 -18.86
CA LEU A 73 -2.53 -0.34 -18.70
C LEU A 73 -3.24 -0.42 -20.06
N ALA A 74 -2.84 0.43 -21.01
CA ALA A 74 -3.38 0.41 -22.37
C ALA A 74 -3.01 -0.88 -23.13
N ASP A 75 -1.74 -1.30 -23.09
CA ASP A 75 -1.26 -2.54 -23.74
C ASP A 75 -2.00 -3.78 -23.21
N HIS A 76 -2.33 -3.79 -21.92
CA HIS A 76 -3.09 -4.86 -21.26
C HIS A 76 -4.61 -4.68 -21.32
N LYS A 77 -5.09 -3.65 -22.03
CA LYS A 77 -6.53 -3.37 -22.22
C LYS A 77 -7.29 -3.21 -20.91
N VAL A 78 -6.64 -2.66 -19.89
CA VAL A 78 -7.31 -2.30 -18.65
C VAL A 78 -8.32 -1.20 -18.96
N SER A 79 -9.55 -1.38 -18.48
CA SER A 79 -10.62 -0.40 -18.63
C SER A 79 -11.35 -0.25 -17.31
N TYR A 80 -11.92 0.93 -17.10
CA TYR A 80 -12.61 1.30 -15.89
C TYR A 80 -14.06 1.61 -16.24
N ALA A 81 -15.00 1.10 -15.43
CA ALA A 81 -16.40 1.36 -15.64
C ALA A 81 -16.70 2.84 -15.38
N SER A 82 -17.47 3.47 -16.28
CA SER A 82 -18.09 4.76 -15.96
C SER A 82 -19.10 4.57 -14.83
N GLY A 83 -19.10 5.48 -13.86
CA GLY A 83 -20.03 5.40 -12.74
C GLY A 83 -19.75 6.41 -11.65
N PRO A 84 -20.50 6.33 -10.53
CA PRO A 84 -20.35 7.25 -9.40
C PRO A 84 -19.11 6.98 -8.54
N ALA A 85 -18.33 5.94 -8.88
CA ALA A 85 -17.17 5.52 -8.12
C ALA A 85 -15.94 5.38 -9.01
N SER A 86 -14.80 5.83 -8.52
CA SER A 86 -13.49 5.68 -9.16
C SER A 86 -12.56 4.83 -8.28
N VAL A 87 -11.67 4.07 -8.91
CA VAL A 87 -10.58 3.38 -8.22
C VAL A 87 -9.39 4.34 -8.13
N ILE A 88 -8.90 4.57 -6.91
CA ILE A 88 -7.65 5.29 -6.68
C ILE A 88 -6.54 4.29 -6.46
N SER A 89 -5.46 4.40 -7.23
CA SER A 89 -4.28 3.56 -7.11
C SER A 89 -3.06 4.40 -6.76
N VAL A 90 -2.32 3.98 -5.74
CA VAL A 90 -1.02 4.56 -5.39
C VAL A 90 0.06 3.61 -5.88
N CYS A 91 0.78 4.02 -6.92
CA CYS A 91 1.87 3.26 -7.51
C CYS A 91 3.20 3.63 -6.84
N ILE A 92 3.86 2.63 -6.25
CA ILE A 92 5.15 2.77 -5.58
C ILE A 92 6.28 2.51 -6.57
N HIS A 93 7.39 3.23 -6.42
CA HIS A 93 8.60 3.01 -7.22
C HIS A 93 9.50 1.96 -6.57
N ASP A 94 9.81 0.89 -7.29
CA ASP A 94 10.74 -0.15 -6.89
C ASP A 94 11.98 -0.08 -7.78
N THR A 95 13.13 0.15 -7.15
CA THR A 95 14.43 0.24 -7.81
C THR A 95 15.42 -0.82 -7.29
N LEU A 96 14.92 -1.83 -6.56
CA LEU A 96 15.76 -2.85 -5.90
C LEU A 96 16.41 -3.83 -6.88
N ASP A 97 15.78 -4.07 -8.03
CA ASP A 97 16.26 -4.96 -9.08
C ASP A 97 17.18 -4.22 -10.08
N ALA A 98 17.67 -4.90 -11.12
CA ALA A 98 18.49 -4.26 -12.16
C ALA A 98 17.67 -3.24 -12.98
N GLU A 99 16.42 -3.57 -13.27
CA GLU A 99 15.40 -2.74 -13.89
C GLU A 99 14.59 -1.92 -12.85
N GLY A 100 13.88 -0.89 -13.32
CA GLY A 100 12.92 -0.15 -12.51
C GLY A 100 11.52 -0.76 -12.65
N TYR A 101 10.76 -0.75 -11.56
CA TYR A 101 9.37 -1.18 -11.55
C TYR A 101 8.47 -0.18 -10.83
N SER A 102 7.21 -0.12 -11.23
CA SER A 102 6.14 0.45 -10.44
C SER A 102 5.11 -0.64 -10.13
N PHE A 103 4.44 -0.56 -8.99
CA PHE A 103 3.33 -1.47 -8.67
C PHE A 103 2.33 -0.77 -7.77
N VAL A 104 1.08 -1.20 -7.80
CA VAL A 104 0.02 -0.64 -6.94
C VAL A 104 0.24 -1.11 -5.50
N GLY A 105 0.78 -0.23 -4.65
CA GLY A 105 1.02 -0.50 -3.24
C GLY A 105 -0.20 -0.22 -2.35
N HIS A 106 -1.13 0.62 -2.83
CA HIS A 106 -2.37 0.92 -2.13
C HIS A 106 -3.51 1.20 -3.11
N THR A 107 -4.73 0.81 -2.71
CA THR A 107 -5.96 1.06 -3.46
C THR A 107 -7.08 1.49 -2.53
N GLY A 108 -7.85 2.49 -2.97
CA GLY A 108 -9.13 2.84 -2.35
C GLY A 108 -10.18 3.19 -3.41
N VAL A 109 -11.40 3.45 -2.95
CA VAL A 109 -12.55 3.82 -3.80
C VAL A 109 -12.94 5.26 -3.50
N LEU A 110 -13.06 6.07 -4.54
CA LEU A 110 -13.50 7.46 -4.47
C LEU A 110 -14.94 7.57 -4.96
N VAL A 111 -15.77 8.34 -4.25
CA VAL A 111 -17.15 8.65 -4.64
C VAL A 111 -17.38 10.16 -4.50
N ASP A 112 -17.96 10.81 -5.51
CA ASP A 112 -18.38 12.20 -5.40
C ASP A 112 -19.66 12.30 -4.54
N ILE A 113 -19.68 13.18 -3.53
CA ILE A 113 -20.78 13.30 -2.55
C ILE A 113 -21.47 14.67 -2.57
N GLY A 114 -21.29 15.44 -3.63
CA GLY A 114 -21.90 16.75 -3.82
C GLY A 114 -20.92 17.89 -3.53
N ASP A 115 -20.73 18.23 -2.26
CA ASP A 115 -19.83 19.31 -1.80
C ASP A 115 -18.38 18.86 -1.56
N GLY A 116 -18.06 17.62 -1.90
CA GLY A 116 -16.74 17.05 -1.79
C GLY A 116 -16.69 15.60 -2.30
N ILE A 117 -15.72 14.85 -1.80
CA ILE A 117 -15.48 13.46 -2.16
C ILE A 117 -15.33 12.58 -0.93
N LEU A 118 -15.86 11.37 -1.00
CA LEU A 118 -15.69 10.32 -0.01
C LEU A 118 -14.68 9.30 -0.50
N PHE A 119 -13.58 9.14 0.24
CA PHE A 119 -12.57 8.12 -0.02
C PHE A 119 -12.70 6.97 0.98
N VAL A 120 -12.92 5.76 0.47
CA VAL A 120 -13.03 4.53 1.27
C VAL A 120 -11.80 3.66 1.04
N GLU A 121 -11.12 3.32 2.12
CA GLU A 121 -9.85 2.58 2.06
C GLU A 121 -9.68 1.60 3.22
N LYS A 122 -8.69 0.71 3.08
CA LYS A 122 -8.20 -0.16 4.15
C LYS A 122 -6.68 -0.01 4.26
N LEU A 123 -6.22 0.48 5.41
CA LEU A 123 -4.79 0.72 5.65
C LEU A 123 -4.02 -0.54 6.03
N ALA A 124 -4.64 -1.41 6.83
CA ALA A 124 -3.99 -2.62 7.33
C ALA A 124 -5.00 -3.76 7.46
N PHE A 125 -4.49 -5.00 7.48
CA PHE A 125 -5.31 -6.21 7.55
C PHE A 125 -6.19 -6.25 8.80
N ASP A 126 -5.64 -5.82 9.93
CA ASP A 126 -6.26 -5.77 11.25
C ASP A 126 -7.02 -4.47 11.54
N ALA A 127 -6.76 -3.40 10.79
CA ALA A 127 -7.50 -2.15 10.89
C ALA A 127 -8.88 -2.23 10.20
N PRO A 128 -9.91 -1.55 10.73
CA PRO A 128 -11.19 -1.42 10.04
C PRO A 128 -11.03 -0.64 8.73
N TYR A 129 -12.01 -0.77 7.84
CA TYR A 129 -12.13 0.16 6.71
C TYR A 129 -12.39 1.58 7.24
N ARG A 130 -11.83 2.56 6.55
CA ARG A 130 -12.03 3.98 6.85
C ARG A 130 -12.76 4.63 5.68
N ALA A 131 -13.62 5.58 6.00
CA ALA A 131 -14.22 6.51 5.05
C ALA A 131 -13.81 7.94 5.46
N VAL A 132 -13.15 8.67 4.57
CA VAL A 132 -12.64 10.02 4.81
C VAL A 132 -13.22 10.96 3.77
N THR A 133 -13.70 12.11 4.21
CA THR A 133 -14.19 13.16 3.31
C THR A 133 -13.10 14.18 3.04
N PHE A 134 -12.98 14.60 1.77
CA PHE A 134 -12.11 15.69 1.34
C PHE A 134 -12.92 16.70 0.55
N ALA A 135 -12.51 17.98 0.56
CA ALA A 135 -13.17 19.00 -0.27
C ALA A 135 -12.79 18.84 -1.75
N SER A 136 -11.64 18.25 -2.06
CA SER A 136 -11.16 18.11 -3.43
C SER A 136 -10.21 16.93 -3.64
N ARG A 137 -10.03 16.55 -4.91
CA ARG A 137 -9.04 15.55 -5.34
C ARG A 137 -7.60 15.96 -5.02
N SER A 138 -7.32 17.26 -4.96
CA SER A 138 -6.03 17.78 -4.51
C SER A 138 -5.78 17.46 -3.03
N GLU A 139 -6.77 17.64 -2.17
CA GLU A 139 -6.64 17.29 -0.74
C GLU A 139 -6.48 15.79 -0.53
N LEU A 140 -7.21 14.96 -1.29
CA LEU A 140 -7.00 13.51 -1.29
C LEU A 140 -5.58 13.14 -1.73
N LYS A 141 -5.07 13.80 -2.77
CA LYS A 141 -3.71 13.58 -3.27
C LYS A 141 -2.67 13.96 -2.23
N ASP A 142 -2.81 15.11 -1.57
CA ASP A 142 -1.92 15.54 -0.50
C ASP A 142 -1.99 14.59 0.70
N TYR A 143 -3.19 14.13 1.05
CA TYR A 143 -3.41 13.12 2.06
C TYR A 143 -2.63 11.83 1.75
N LEU A 144 -2.78 11.27 0.54
CA LEU A 144 -2.08 10.05 0.14
C LEU A 144 -0.56 10.26 0.07
N ARG A 145 -0.08 11.42 -0.40
CA ARG A 145 1.35 11.73 -0.39
C ARG A 145 1.92 11.79 1.02
N SER A 146 1.19 12.35 1.97
CA SER A 146 1.64 12.38 3.38
C SER A 146 1.84 10.97 3.98
N MET A 147 1.19 9.96 3.41
CA MET A 147 1.26 8.57 3.86
C MET A 147 2.32 7.74 3.12
N TYR A 148 2.58 8.04 1.84
CA TYR A 148 3.36 7.17 0.95
C TYR A 148 4.57 7.85 0.28
N ASP A 149 4.77 9.16 0.45
CA ASP A 149 5.92 9.91 -0.08
C ASP A 149 6.97 10.06 1.03
N ASP A 150 7.99 9.21 1.00
CA ASP A 150 9.10 9.22 1.97
C ASP A 150 10.08 10.40 1.76
N GLY A 151 9.81 11.26 0.77
CA GLY A 151 10.57 12.46 0.50
C GLY A 151 11.68 12.30 -0.55
N PRO A 152 12.35 13.41 -0.90
CA PRO A 152 13.20 13.50 -2.10
C PRO A 152 14.56 12.79 -1.97
N THR A 153 14.97 12.43 -0.76
CA THR A 153 16.29 11.83 -0.47
C THR A 153 16.33 10.34 -0.76
N MET A 154 15.19 9.70 -1.03
CA MET A 154 15.12 8.26 -1.29
C MET A 154 15.71 7.91 -2.64
N ASP A 155 16.29 6.72 -2.78
CA ASP A 155 16.84 6.22 -4.06
C ASP A 155 15.76 5.87 -5.10
N TYR A 156 14.50 5.92 -4.68
CA TYR A 156 13.33 5.78 -5.51
C TYR A 156 12.56 7.11 -5.63
N GLY A 157 11.58 7.15 -6.52
CA GLY A 157 10.82 8.37 -6.82
C GLY A 157 9.55 8.39 -6.00
N SER A 158 8.96 9.59 -5.84
CA SER A 158 7.69 9.76 -5.15
C SER A 158 6.57 8.90 -5.76
N PRO A 159 5.55 8.53 -4.97
CA PRO A 159 4.44 7.73 -5.46
C PRO A 159 3.67 8.45 -6.56
N LEU A 160 3.21 7.67 -7.53
CA LEU A 160 2.26 8.14 -8.54
C LEU A 160 0.85 7.81 -8.07
N ILE A 161 -0.09 8.73 -8.23
CA ILE A 161 -1.48 8.53 -7.81
C ILE A 161 -2.35 8.62 -9.05
N PHE A 162 -3.18 7.60 -9.26
CA PHE A 162 -4.07 7.48 -10.41
C PHE A 162 -5.52 7.36 -9.96
N GLU A 163 -6.43 7.99 -10.71
CA GLU A 163 -7.88 7.78 -10.66
C GLU A 163 -8.31 7.09 -11.94
N ASN A 164 -8.87 5.87 -11.84
CA ASN A 164 -9.28 5.07 -13.00
C ASN A 164 -8.19 4.97 -14.09
N GLY A 165 -6.95 4.75 -13.67
CA GLY A 165 -5.81 4.58 -14.58
C GLY A 165 -5.27 5.87 -15.20
N ALA A 166 -5.85 7.04 -14.91
CA ALA A 166 -5.34 8.35 -15.31
C ALA A 166 -4.69 9.09 -14.12
N PRO A 167 -3.65 9.90 -14.32
CA PRO A 167 -3.01 10.65 -13.24
C PRO A 167 -4.01 11.50 -12.46
N LEU A 168 -3.99 11.40 -11.13
CA LEU A 168 -4.78 12.26 -10.27
C LEU A 168 -4.13 13.66 -10.25
N HIS A 169 -4.83 14.63 -10.81
CA HIS A 169 -4.38 16.03 -10.89
C HIS A 169 -4.65 16.78 -9.60
#